data_AF-A0A7J3XY47-F1
#
_entry.id   AF-A0A7J3XY47-F1
#
_cell.length_a   1.000
_cell.length_b   1.000
_cell.length_c   1.000
_cell.angle_alpha   90.00
_cell.angle_beta   90.00
_cell.angle_gamma   90.00
#
_symmetry.space_group_name_H-M   'P 1'
#
loop_
_entity.id
_entity.type
_entity.pdbx_description
1 polymer ?
#
loop_
_entity_poly.entity_id
_entity_poly.type
_entity_poly.pdbx_seq_one_letter_code
_entity_poly.pdbx_strand_id
1 'polypeptide(L)'
;MSSERSSSTGTRRQTLVFTTSTERGYRRLASFIEETQGLFAVPIPRNVCQALLEGRGLPELGIPGGYIRLWHPILRLLRRLEGRIHCYAGVVDPAEVRSRFAEIASLLIKADVYDRIDPEEWVTAFKREVKPIQVIGDFVVVDNYVDAYLESRRNKDADYITLDEIVPTPFDLLTLISLNELPLRLLQPVVRFAVVFFNEYLLKSPTITRAYRMLKRDEEYRVFLEENNIRIIR
;
A
#
# COMPACT_ATOMS: atom_id res chain seq x y z
N MET A 1 52.11 22.34 6.49
CA MET A 1 51.01 22.62 5.53
C MET A 1 50.18 21.36 5.43
N SER A 2 49.18 21.24 6.30
CA SER A 2 48.25 20.11 6.30
C SER A 2 46.86 20.72 6.39
N SER A 3 46.09 20.57 5.31
CA SER A 3 44.68 20.95 5.26
C SER A 3 43.99 19.81 4.54
N GLU A 4 43.55 18.85 5.34
CA GLU A 4 42.58 17.83 4.96
C GLU A 4 41.36 18.52 4.34
N ARG A 5 41.07 18.22 3.08
CA ARG A 5 39.77 18.55 2.49
C ARG A 5 38.78 17.51 2.99
N SER A 6 37.97 17.94 3.94
CA SER A 6 36.74 17.28 4.35
C SER A 6 35.87 16.98 3.13
N SER A 7 35.69 15.69 2.84
CA SER A 7 34.63 15.21 1.97
C SER A 7 33.30 15.46 2.68
N SER A 8 32.56 16.46 2.22
CA SER A 8 31.15 16.62 2.58
C SER A 8 30.36 15.47 1.94
N THR A 9 30.18 14.38 2.68
CA THR A 9 29.10 13.43 2.41
C THR A 9 27.78 14.14 2.67
N GLY A 10 27.30 14.90 1.69
CA GLY A 10 25.93 15.39 1.67
C GLY A 10 25.01 14.19 1.64
N THR A 11 24.29 13.94 2.73
CA THR A 11 23.22 12.95 2.78
C THR A 11 22.22 13.32 1.68
N ARG A 12 22.22 12.57 0.57
CA ARG A 12 21.24 12.78 -0.51
C ARG A 12 19.86 12.69 0.12
N ARG A 13 19.07 13.78 0.08
CA ARG A 13 17.68 13.78 0.55
C ARG A 13 16.90 12.81 -0.34
N GLN A 14 16.36 11.76 0.27
CA GLN A 14 15.58 10.75 -0.42
C GLN A 14 14.14 11.25 -0.55
N THR A 15 13.52 10.99 -1.70
CA THR A 15 12.15 11.44 -1.98
C THR A 15 11.17 10.29 -1.82
N LEU A 16 10.13 10.49 -1.01
CA LEU A 16 9.04 9.52 -0.91
C LEU A 16 8.12 9.64 -2.13
N VAL A 17 7.72 8.52 -2.70
CA VAL A 17 6.82 8.49 -3.87
C VAL A 17 5.56 7.72 -3.49
N PHE A 18 4.50 8.45 -3.23
CA PHE A 18 3.23 7.87 -2.84
C PHE A 18 2.40 7.48 -4.06
N THR A 19 1.91 6.25 -4.06
CA THR A 19 1.02 5.70 -5.09
C THR A 19 -0.07 4.86 -4.45
N THR A 20 -0.95 4.28 -5.27
CA THR A 20 -2.02 3.39 -4.81
C THR A 20 -1.73 1.96 -5.24
N SER A 21 -2.10 1.01 -4.39
CA SER A 21 -2.16 -0.42 -4.70
C SER A 21 -3.31 -0.74 -5.67
N THR A 22 -3.25 -0.16 -6.87
CA THR A 22 -4.20 -0.37 -7.97
C THR A 22 -3.43 -0.53 -9.29
N GLU A 23 -4.07 -1.12 -10.30
CA GLU A 23 -3.45 -1.25 -11.63
C GLU A 23 -3.14 0.12 -12.27
N ARG A 24 -3.91 1.17 -11.97
CA ARG A 24 -3.58 2.54 -12.39
C ARG A 24 -2.39 3.11 -11.62
N GLY A 25 -2.34 2.92 -10.30
CA GLY A 25 -1.24 3.41 -9.46
C GLY A 25 0.11 2.83 -9.90
N TYR A 26 0.15 1.52 -10.13
CA TYR A 26 1.34 0.82 -10.62
C TYR A 26 1.72 1.19 -12.06
N ARG A 27 0.75 1.50 -12.93
CA ARG A 27 1.05 2.04 -14.27
C ARG A 27 1.67 3.44 -14.21
N ARG A 28 1.14 4.33 -13.36
CA ARG A 28 1.72 5.67 -13.17
C ARG A 28 3.11 5.60 -12.57
N LEU A 29 3.32 4.70 -11.61
CA LEU A 29 4.64 4.45 -11.05
C LEU A 29 5.62 3.97 -12.11
N ALA A 30 5.21 3.07 -13.00
CA ALA A 30 6.05 2.61 -14.10
C ALA A 30 6.48 3.78 -15.01
N SER A 31 5.53 4.61 -15.45
CA SER A 31 5.85 5.81 -16.26
C SER A 31 6.82 6.75 -15.53
N PHE A 32 6.60 7.00 -14.23
CA PHE A 32 7.48 7.83 -13.42
C PHE A 32 8.92 7.30 -13.38
N ILE A 33 9.11 5.99 -13.20
CA ILE A 33 10.43 5.34 -13.19
C ILE A 33 11.11 5.43 -14.57
N GLU A 34 10.35 5.31 -15.66
CA GLU A 34 10.88 5.43 -17.02
C GLU A 34 11.38 6.85 -17.31
N GLU A 35 10.65 7.86 -16.85
CA GLU A 35 10.91 9.28 -17.13
C GLU A 35 11.94 9.90 -16.17
N THR A 36 12.15 9.29 -15.00
CA THR A 36 12.99 9.85 -13.93
C THR A 36 14.26 9.06 -13.74
N GLN A 37 15.42 9.72 -13.75
CA GLN A 37 16.70 9.10 -13.44
C GLN A 37 16.87 8.93 -11.91
N GLY A 38 17.37 7.77 -11.49
CA GLY A 38 17.61 7.47 -10.08
C GLY A 38 17.43 5.99 -9.73
N LEU A 39 17.74 5.68 -8.48
CA LEU A 39 17.50 4.38 -7.83
C LEU A 39 16.15 4.38 -7.12
N PHE A 40 15.34 3.35 -7.36
CA PHE A 40 13.98 3.22 -6.85
C PHE A 40 13.86 2.02 -5.91
N ALA A 41 13.38 2.24 -4.69
CA ALA A 41 12.90 1.18 -3.82
C ALA A 41 11.39 1.02 -3.97
N VAL A 42 10.93 -0.17 -4.37
CA VAL A 42 9.51 -0.48 -4.62
C VAL A 42 8.94 -1.50 -3.62
N PRO A 43 7.66 -1.38 -3.21
CA PRO A 43 7.00 -2.24 -2.23
C PRO A 43 6.57 -3.60 -2.80
N ILE A 44 7.41 -4.20 -3.65
CA ILE A 44 7.18 -5.54 -4.20
C ILE A 44 7.93 -6.56 -3.33
N PRO A 45 7.38 -7.75 -3.06
CA PRO A 45 8.04 -8.77 -2.26
C PRO A 45 9.40 -9.19 -2.85
N ARG A 46 10.42 -9.30 -2.01
CA ARG A 46 11.78 -9.65 -2.46
C ARG A 46 11.86 -10.96 -3.24
N ASN A 47 11.12 -11.98 -2.80
CA ASN A 47 11.05 -13.29 -3.48
C ASN A 47 10.42 -13.20 -4.88
N VAL A 48 9.51 -12.26 -5.11
CA VAL A 48 8.91 -12.01 -6.44
C VAL A 48 9.94 -11.44 -7.40
N CYS A 49 10.63 -10.39 -6.96
CA CYS A 49 11.62 -9.73 -7.81
C CYS A 49 12.82 -10.63 -8.09
N GLN A 50 13.30 -11.35 -7.07
CA GLN A 50 14.39 -12.31 -7.23
C GLN A 50 14.04 -13.41 -8.23
N ALA A 51 12.87 -14.05 -8.09
CA ALA A 51 12.45 -15.09 -9.03
C ALA A 51 12.38 -14.58 -10.48
N LEU A 52 11.91 -13.34 -10.69
CA LEU A 52 11.86 -12.76 -12.03
C LEU A 52 13.24 -12.47 -12.60
N LEU A 53 14.18 -11.97 -11.80
CA LEU A 53 15.57 -11.73 -12.21
C LEU A 53 16.30 -13.04 -12.52
N GLU A 54 16.03 -14.10 -11.76
CA GLU A 54 16.53 -15.46 -11.99
C GLU A 54 15.84 -16.17 -13.18
N GLY A 55 14.88 -15.54 -13.84
CA GLY A 55 14.16 -16.12 -14.98
C GLY A 55 13.16 -17.21 -14.62
N ARG A 56 12.79 -17.34 -13.34
CA ARG A 56 11.81 -18.31 -12.85
C ARG A 56 10.37 -17.88 -13.10
N GLY A 57 9.47 -18.85 -13.23
CA GLY A 57 8.04 -18.57 -13.41
C GLY A 57 7.40 -18.04 -12.13
N LEU A 58 6.78 -16.85 -12.19
CA LEU A 58 5.98 -16.31 -11.08
C LEU A 58 4.86 -17.24 -10.57
N PRO A 59 4.20 -18.08 -11.42
CA PRO A 59 3.23 -19.06 -10.92
C PRO A 59 3.82 -20.08 -9.93
N GLU A 60 5.13 -20.38 -10.01
CA GLU A 60 5.81 -21.30 -9.10
C GLU A 60 5.85 -20.77 -7.66
N LEU A 61 5.71 -19.46 -7.47
CA LEU A 61 5.70 -18.82 -6.15
C LEU A 61 4.34 -18.97 -5.44
N GLY A 62 3.31 -19.54 -6.10
CA GLY A 62 1.98 -19.71 -5.52
C GLY A 62 1.25 -18.40 -5.20
N ILE A 63 1.72 -17.28 -5.78
CA ILE A 63 1.18 -15.95 -5.54
C ILE A 63 -0.15 -15.79 -6.28
N PRO A 64 -1.21 -15.28 -5.63
CA PRO A 64 -2.49 -15.07 -6.31
C PRO A 64 -2.34 -14.16 -7.54
N GLY A 65 -2.92 -14.58 -8.67
CA GLY A 65 -2.76 -13.88 -9.95
C GLY A 65 -3.20 -12.40 -9.94
N GLY A 66 -4.08 -12.01 -9.00
CA GLY A 66 -4.46 -10.61 -8.78
C GLY A 66 -3.27 -9.71 -8.41
N TYR A 67 -2.35 -10.18 -7.55
CA TYR A 67 -1.14 -9.45 -7.18
C TYR A 67 -0.16 -9.34 -8.36
N ILE A 68 0.03 -10.43 -9.10
CA ILE A 68 0.90 -10.45 -10.28
C ILE A 68 0.41 -9.43 -11.33
N ARG A 69 -0.90 -9.36 -11.57
CA ARG A 69 -1.51 -8.38 -12.47
C ARG A 69 -1.26 -6.94 -12.03
N LEU A 70 -1.35 -6.67 -10.73
CA LEU A 70 -1.15 -5.36 -10.15
C LEU A 70 0.31 -4.89 -10.27
N TRP A 71 1.28 -5.78 -9.99
CA TRP A 71 2.70 -5.49 -10.10
C TRP A 71 3.25 -5.53 -11.52
N HIS A 72 2.51 -6.11 -12.47
CA HIS A 72 2.96 -6.35 -13.85
C HIS A 72 3.68 -5.18 -14.51
N PRO A 73 3.21 -3.90 -14.41
CA PRO A 73 3.93 -2.78 -15.01
C PRO A 73 5.37 -2.64 -14.50
N ILE A 74 5.60 -2.81 -13.21
CA ILE A 74 6.92 -2.67 -12.59
C ILE A 74 7.78 -3.91 -12.85
N LEU A 75 7.18 -5.10 -12.83
CA LEU A 75 7.89 -6.35 -13.16
C LEU A 75 8.46 -6.32 -14.59
N ARG A 76 7.74 -5.70 -15.55
CA ARG A 76 8.29 -5.50 -16.91
C ARG A 76 9.51 -4.57 -16.93
N LEU A 77 9.51 -3.54 -16.08
CA LEU A 77 10.64 -2.62 -15.97
C LEU A 77 11.84 -3.25 -15.27
N LEU A 78 11.61 -4.12 -14.28
CA LEU A 78 12.66 -4.74 -13.47
C LEU A 78 13.73 -5.41 -14.34
N ARG A 79 13.34 -6.13 -15.39
CA ARG A 79 14.28 -6.80 -16.32
C ARG A 79 15.04 -5.83 -17.22
N ARG A 80 14.44 -4.69 -17.57
CA ARG A 80 15.02 -3.70 -18.49
C ARG A 80 15.89 -2.69 -17.77
N LEU A 81 15.57 -2.40 -16.51
CA LEU A 81 16.22 -1.42 -15.64
C LEU A 81 16.88 -2.11 -14.45
N GLU A 82 17.48 -3.28 -14.69
CA GLU A 82 18.18 -4.03 -13.66
C GLU A 82 19.25 -3.14 -13.00
N GLY A 83 19.34 -3.19 -11.66
CA GLY A 83 20.21 -2.33 -10.87
C GLY A 83 19.66 -0.93 -10.57
N ARG A 84 18.54 -0.51 -11.17
CA ARG A 84 17.83 0.74 -10.80
C ARG A 84 16.63 0.53 -9.90
N ILE A 85 16.05 -0.68 -9.87
CA ILE A 85 14.85 -1.00 -9.08
C ILE A 85 15.21 -2.05 -8.03
N HIS A 86 14.97 -1.72 -6.76
CA HIS A 86 15.17 -2.58 -5.61
C HIS A 86 13.83 -2.85 -4.93
N CYS A 87 13.53 -4.12 -4.68
CA CYS A 87 12.29 -4.51 -4.01
C CYS A 87 12.54 -4.63 -2.51
N TYR A 88 11.76 -3.93 -1.69
CA TYR A 88 12.01 -3.84 -0.25
C TYR A 88 10.97 -4.55 0.62
N ALA A 89 9.81 -4.92 0.07
CA ALA A 89 8.80 -5.61 0.86
C ALA A 89 9.30 -6.98 1.34
N GLY A 90 8.73 -7.44 2.46
CA GLY A 90 9.03 -8.75 3.03
C GLY A 90 8.78 -9.89 2.04
N VAL A 91 9.29 -11.08 2.38
CA VAL A 91 8.94 -12.30 1.65
C VAL A 91 7.45 -12.53 1.84
N VAL A 92 6.73 -12.72 0.72
CA VAL A 92 5.32 -13.10 0.78
C VAL A 92 5.22 -14.62 0.89
N ASP A 93 4.58 -15.09 1.97
CA ASP A 93 4.10 -16.46 2.11
C ASP A 93 2.64 -16.54 1.60
N PRO A 94 2.36 -17.26 0.51
CA PRO A 94 1.01 -17.45 0.01
C PRO A 94 0.04 -18.08 1.02
N ALA A 95 0.52 -18.92 1.93
CA ALA A 95 -0.31 -19.55 2.95
C ALA A 95 -0.80 -18.51 3.97
N GLU A 96 0.11 -17.66 4.46
CA GLU A 96 -0.23 -16.55 5.35
C GLU A 96 -1.23 -15.60 4.68
N VAL A 97 -0.99 -15.22 3.43
CA VAL A 97 -1.88 -14.34 2.66
C VAL A 97 -3.28 -14.94 2.57
N ARG A 98 -3.41 -16.22 2.19
CA ARG A 98 -4.71 -16.91 2.12
C ARG A 98 -5.41 -16.96 3.48
N SER A 99 -4.67 -17.26 4.55
CA SER A 99 -5.21 -17.30 5.91
C SER A 99 -5.80 -15.95 6.32
N ARG A 100 -5.05 -14.86 6.13
CA ARG A 100 -5.52 -13.50 6.42
C ARG A 100 -6.75 -13.12 5.60
N PHE A 101 -6.78 -13.48 4.31
CA PHE A 101 -7.96 -13.23 3.47
C PHE A 101 -9.18 -13.99 3.97
N ALA A 102 -9.04 -15.25 4.37
CA ALA A 102 -10.14 -16.05 4.91
C ALA A 102 -10.67 -15.47 6.23
N GLU A 103 -9.78 -15.01 7.11
CA GLU A 103 -10.14 -14.35 8.37
C GLU A 103 -10.95 -13.06 8.12
N ILE A 104 -10.44 -12.16 7.28
CA ILE A 104 -11.14 -10.91 6.93
C ILE A 104 -12.48 -11.21 6.24
N ALA A 105 -12.53 -12.18 5.33
CA ALA A 105 -13.76 -12.58 4.67
C ALA A 105 -14.79 -13.12 5.66
N SER A 106 -14.38 -13.91 6.66
CA SER A 106 -15.26 -14.38 7.72
C SER A 106 -15.85 -13.21 8.53
N LEU A 107 -15.05 -12.18 8.84
CA LEU A 107 -15.53 -11.00 9.55
C LEU A 107 -16.52 -10.18 8.73
N LEU A 108 -16.24 -10.00 7.44
CA LEU A 108 -17.16 -9.33 6.51
C LEU A 108 -18.50 -10.07 6.43
N ILE A 109 -18.48 -11.40 6.32
CA ILE A 109 -19.71 -12.22 6.33
C ILE A 109 -20.45 -12.08 7.66
N LYS A 110 -19.74 -12.08 8.80
CA LYS A 110 -20.35 -11.88 10.11
C LYS A 110 -21.07 -10.53 10.22
N ALA A 111 -20.42 -9.47 9.76
CA ALA A 111 -20.99 -8.13 9.76
C ALA A 111 -22.16 -7.98 8.79
N ASP A 112 -22.05 -8.51 7.58
CA ASP A 112 -23.06 -8.37 6.52
C ASP A 112 -24.32 -9.20 6.79
N VAL A 113 -24.15 -10.48 7.15
CA VAL A 113 -25.26 -11.44 7.26
C VAL A 113 -25.89 -11.44 8.66
N TYR A 114 -25.08 -11.26 9.71
CA TYR A 114 -25.53 -11.40 11.08
C TYR A 114 -25.53 -10.09 11.87
N ASP A 115 -25.12 -8.97 11.27
CA ASP A 115 -24.91 -7.66 11.93
C ASP A 115 -24.03 -7.77 13.20
N ARG A 116 -23.07 -8.71 13.17
CA ARG A 116 -22.15 -8.97 14.28
C ARG A 116 -20.81 -8.30 14.04
N ILE A 117 -20.51 -7.30 14.86
CA ILE A 117 -19.25 -6.57 14.85
C ILE A 117 -18.63 -6.65 16.24
N ASP A 118 -17.70 -7.60 16.43
CA ASP A 118 -16.92 -7.74 17.66
C ASP A 118 -15.63 -6.92 17.56
N PRO A 119 -15.43 -5.88 18.39
CA PRO A 119 -14.24 -5.03 18.31
C PRO A 119 -12.91 -5.77 18.45
N GLU A 120 -12.84 -6.81 19.27
CA GLU A 120 -11.62 -7.57 19.51
C GLU A 120 -11.24 -8.40 18.29
N GLU A 121 -12.22 -9.05 17.65
CA GLU A 121 -12.00 -9.81 16.42
C GLU A 121 -11.46 -8.90 15.30
N TRP A 122 -12.09 -7.74 15.09
CA TRP A 122 -11.70 -6.80 14.03
C TRP A 122 -10.33 -6.15 14.32
N VAL A 123 -10.05 -5.73 15.55
CA VAL A 123 -8.75 -5.16 15.90
C VAL A 123 -7.65 -6.20 15.73
N THR A 124 -7.89 -7.45 16.12
CA THR A 124 -6.91 -8.53 16.01
C THR A 124 -6.59 -8.87 14.56
N ALA A 125 -7.61 -9.03 13.71
CA ALA A 125 -7.43 -9.39 12.30
C ALA A 125 -6.65 -8.33 11.50
N PHE A 126 -6.78 -7.05 11.86
CA PHE A 126 -6.09 -5.94 11.18
C PHE A 126 -4.77 -5.53 11.85
N LYS A 127 -4.44 -6.11 13.01
CA LYS A 127 -3.18 -5.85 13.69
C LYS A 127 -2.01 -6.26 12.81
N ARG A 128 -1.04 -5.35 12.66
CA ARG A 128 0.20 -5.62 11.94
C ARG A 128 1.38 -4.93 12.60
N GLU A 129 2.57 -5.48 12.40
CA GLU A 129 3.81 -4.78 12.72
C GLU A 129 4.04 -3.65 11.71
N VAL A 130 4.19 -2.42 12.20
CA VAL A 130 4.65 -1.31 11.37
C VAL A 130 6.17 -1.28 11.41
N LYS A 131 6.80 -1.65 10.30
CA LYS A 131 8.25 -1.53 10.15
C LYS A 131 8.56 -0.19 9.48
N PRO A 132 9.48 0.63 10.05
CA PRO A 132 9.96 1.82 9.35
C PRO A 132 10.43 1.45 7.96
N ILE A 133 10.04 2.24 6.97
CA ILE A 133 10.49 1.99 5.60
C ILE A 133 11.99 2.24 5.56
N GLN A 134 12.76 1.19 5.31
CA GLN A 134 14.20 1.34 5.14
C GLN A 134 14.45 2.15 3.87
N VAL A 135 15.04 3.32 4.05
CA VAL A 135 15.18 4.28 2.97
C VAL A 135 16.38 3.87 2.11
N ILE A 136 16.12 3.15 1.03
CA ILE A 136 17.13 2.63 0.09
C ILE A 136 16.92 3.30 -1.27
N GLY A 137 17.97 3.87 -1.86
CA GLY A 137 17.90 4.54 -3.16
C GLY A 137 17.53 6.03 -3.10
N ASP A 138 17.34 6.65 -4.27
CA ASP A 138 16.99 8.07 -4.41
C ASP A 138 15.49 8.29 -4.18
N PHE A 139 14.66 7.33 -4.61
CA PHE A 139 13.20 7.35 -4.51
C PHE A 139 12.69 6.12 -3.76
N VAL A 140 11.83 6.34 -2.76
CA VAL A 140 11.21 5.25 -2.00
C VAL A 140 9.71 5.28 -2.20
N VAL A 141 9.20 4.26 -2.86
CA VAL A 141 7.79 4.17 -3.24
C VAL A 141 6.97 3.60 -2.10
N VAL A 142 5.86 4.24 -1.75
CA VAL A 142 4.88 3.74 -0.77
C VAL A 142 3.53 3.60 -1.47
N ASP A 143 2.98 2.39 -1.49
CA ASP A 143 1.77 2.05 -2.27
C ASP A 143 0.53 1.74 -1.41
N ASN A 144 0.65 1.81 -0.09
CA ASN A 144 -0.45 1.66 0.85
C ASN A 144 -0.63 2.94 1.68
N TYR A 145 -1.89 3.28 1.95
CA TYR A 145 -2.24 4.54 2.60
C TYR A 145 -1.72 4.59 4.04
N VAL A 146 -1.79 3.47 4.78
CA VAL A 146 -1.38 3.41 6.19
C VAL A 146 0.08 3.81 6.36
N ASP A 147 0.98 3.23 5.57
CA ASP A 147 2.41 3.57 5.67
C ASP A 147 2.67 5.00 5.19
N ALA A 148 2.01 5.46 4.13
CA ALA A 148 2.12 6.85 3.67
C ALA A 148 1.64 7.85 4.75
N TYR A 149 0.54 7.54 5.44
CA TYR A 149 0.02 8.31 6.56
C TYR A 149 1.03 8.38 7.70
N LEU A 150 1.55 7.23 8.14
CA LEU A 150 2.51 7.14 9.25
C LEU A 150 3.83 7.85 8.92
N GLU A 151 4.38 7.65 7.72
CA GLU A 151 5.60 8.31 7.28
C GLU A 151 5.42 9.83 7.17
N SER A 152 4.29 10.30 6.62
CA SER A 152 4.00 11.74 6.55
C SER A 152 3.88 12.41 7.92
N ARG A 153 3.51 11.66 8.96
CA ARG A 153 3.45 12.17 10.35
C ARG A 153 4.79 12.14 11.04
N ARG A 154 5.61 11.11 10.80
CA ARG A 154 6.96 10.97 11.35
C ARG A 154 7.93 11.98 10.75
N ASN A 155 7.82 12.22 9.44
CA ASN A 155 8.75 13.04 8.67
C ASN A 155 8.02 14.22 8.02
N LYS A 156 7.62 15.22 8.83
CA LYS A 156 6.85 16.39 8.36
C LYS A 156 7.57 17.22 7.28
N ASP A 157 8.90 17.19 7.29
CA ASP A 157 9.75 17.94 6.37
C ASP A 157 10.31 17.08 5.21
N ALA A 158 9.87 15.83 5.08
CA ALA A 158 10.31 14.97 3.97
C ALA A 158 9.64 15.40 2.67
N ASP A 159 10.45 15.57 1.63
CA ASP A 159 9.98 15.79 0.27
C ASP A 159 9.25 14.51 -0.19
N TYR A 160 7.97 14.65 -0.55
CA TYR A 160 7.17 13.58 -1.10
C TYR A 160 6.50 13.99 -2.42
N ILE A 161 6.36 13.02 -3.32
CA ILE A 161 5.67 13.13 -4.59
C ILE A 161 4.47 12.18 -4.56
N THR A 162 3.29 12.68 -4.90
CA THR A 162 2.07 11.89 -5.04
C THR A 162 1.79 11.63 -6.52
N LEU A 163 1.69 10.35 -6.90
CA LEU A 163 1.38 9.98 -8.29
C LEU A 163 -0.13 9.97 -8.58
N ASP A 164 -0.97 9.94 -7.55
CA ASP A 164 -2.42 10.13 -7.64
C ASP A 164 -2.94 10.62 -6.27
N GLU A 165 -4.17 11.11 -6.21
CA GLU A 165 -4.83 11.36 -4.94
C GLU A 165 -5.13 10.01 -4.24
N ILE A 166 -4.65 9.88 -3.01
CA ILE A 166 -4.75 8.66 -2.18
C ILE A 166 -5.80 8.88 -1.09
N VAL A 167 -6.94 8.23 -1.29
CA VAL A 167 -8.05 8.14 -0.34
C VAL A 167 -7.89 6.82 0.40
N PRO A 168 -7.93 6.80 1.75
CA PRO A 168 -7.87 5.55 2.50
C PRO A 168 -9.03 4.64 2.11
N THR A 169 -8.79 3.34 1.98
CA THR A 169 -9.86 2.34 1.95
C THR A 169 -10.40 2.10 3.36
N PRO A 170 -11.61 1.55 3.52
CA PRO A 170 -12.10 1.15 4.83
C PRO A 170 -11.14 0.15 5.53
N PHE A 171 -10.46 -0.71 4.78
CA PHE A 171 -9.44 -1.61 5.31
C PHE A 171 -8.19 -0.87 5.84
N ASP A 172 -7.80 0.23 5.20
CA ASP A 172 -6.73 1.10 5.72
C ASP A 172 -7.17 1.75 7.05
N LEU A 173 -8.43 2.18 7.15
CA LEU A 173 -8.98 2.75 8.39
C LEU A 173 -9.07 1.71 9.52
N LEU A 174 -9.49 0.48 9.22
CA LEU A 174 -9.47 -0.62 10.20
C LEU A 174 -8.05 -0.90 10.70
N THR A 175 -7.07 -0.87 9.80
CA THR A 175 -5.67 -0.99 10.17
C THR A 175 -5.24 0.15 11.09
N LEU A 176 -5.58 1.41 10.78
CA LEU A 176 -5.25 2.56 11.64
C LEU A 176 -5.95 2.50 13.00
N ILE A 177 -7.19 2.00 13.08
CA ILE A 177 -7.89 1.76 14.34
C ILE A 177 -7.13 0.69 15.16
N SER A 178 -6.72 -0.41 14.53
CA SER A 178 -5.97 -1.48 15.21
C SER A 178 -4.59 -1.03 15.72
N LEU A 179 -4.03 0.00 15.10
CA LEU A 179 -2.76 0.63 15.49
C LEU A 179 -2.95 1.78 16.50
N ASN A 180 -4.17 2.04 16.97
CA ASN A 180 -4.53 3.17 17.82
C ASN A 180 -4.24 4.56 17.22
N GLU A 181 -4.13 4.66 15.89
CA GLU A 181 -3.99 5.93 15.17
C GLU A 181 -5.34 6.60 14.89
N LEU A 182 -6.42 5.82 14.95
CA LEU A 182 -7.80 6.30 14.89
C LEU A 182 -8.60 5.77 16.10
N PRO A 183 -9.58 6.53 16.62
CA PRO A 183 -10.32 6.13 17.80
C PRO A 183 -11.26 4.96 17.52
N LEU A 184 -11.36 4.02 18.49
CA LEU A 184 -12.17 2.80 18.38
C LEU A 184 -13.66 3.06 18.08
N ARG A 185 -14.19 4.23 18.47
CA ARG A 185 -15.58 4.63 18.15
C ARG A 185 -15.89 4.65 16.66
N LEU A 186 -14.87 4.74 15.79
CA LEU A 186 -15.03 4.71 14.34
C LEU A 186 -15.13 3.29 13.78
N LEU A 187 -14.90 2.26 14.59
CA LEU A 187 -14.87 0.88 14.11
C LEU A 187 -16.17 0.49 13.41
N GLN A 188 -17.31 0.70 14.08
CA GLN A 188 -18.61 0.29 13.55
C GLN A 188 -18.95 0.96 12.21
N PRO A 189 -18.86 2.30 12.04
CA PRO A 189 -19.10 2.92 10.74
C PRO A 189 -18.08 2.48 9.69
N VAL A 190 -16.81 2.33 10.05
CA VAL A 190 -15.77 1.85 9.11
C VAL A 190 -16.05 0.42 8.63
N VAL A 191 -16.50 -0.48 9.52
CA VAL A 191 -16.89 -1.85 9.15
C VAL A 191 -18.05 -1.83 8.16
N ARG A 192 -19.05 -0.95 8.34
CA ARG A 192 -20.15 -0.79 7.37
C ARG A 192 -19.64 -0.37 6.00
N PHE A 193 -18.74 0.61 5.94
CA PHE A 193 -18.09 0.97 4.68
C PHE A 193 -17.23 -0.16 4.11
N ALA A 194 -16.59 -0.99 4.95
CA ALA A 194 -15.80 -2.14 4.49
C ALA A 194 -16.69 -3.21 3.83
N VAL A 195 -17.88 -3.47 4.39
CA VAL A 195 -18.89 -4.36 3.79
C VAL A 195 -19.35 -3.82 2.44
N VAL A 196 -19.73 -2.54 2.35
CA VAL A 196 -20.12 -1.89 1.09
C VAL A 196 -18.98 -1.94 0.07
N PHE A 197 -17.76 -1.57 0.47
CA PHE A 197 -16.59 -1.59 -0.38
C PHE A 197 -16.32 -2.99 -0.94
N PHE A 198 -16.45 -4.02 -0.11
CA PHE A 198 -16.26 -5.41 -0.54
C PHE A 198 -17.37 -5.86 -1.49
N ASN A 199 -18.63 -5.80 -1.05
CA ASN A 199 -19.77 -6.36 -1.78
C ASN A 199 -20.13 -5.57 -3.04
N GLU A 200 -20.13 -4.24 -2.95
CA GLU A 200 -20.61 -3.38 -4.03
C GLU A 200 -19.49 -2.94 -4.97
N TYR A 201 -18.26 -2.76 -4.48
CA TYR A 201 -17.19 -2.17 -5.30
C TYR A 201 -16.18 -3.23 -5.74
N LEU A 202 -15.63 -4.04 -4.83
CA LEU A 202 -14.63 -5.05 -5.18
C LEU A 202 -15.23 -6.20 -5.97
N LEU A 203 -16.30 -6.84 -5.48
CA LEU A 203 -16.89 -8.01 -6.15
C LEU A 203 -17.53 -7.69 -7.51
N LYS A 204 -18.06 -6.47 -7.67
CA LYS A 204 -18.74 -6.04 -8.92
C LYS A 204 -17.79 -5.37 -9.92
N SER A 205 -16.52 -5.16 -9.57
CA SER A 205 -15.55 -4.52 -10.45
C SER A 205 -14.59 -5.52 -11.09
N PRO A 206 -14.29 -5.41 -12.39
CA PRO A 206 -13.28 -6.24 -13.05
C PRO A 206 -11.83 -5.90 -12.65
N THR A 207 -11.61 -4.74 -12.01
CA THR A 207 -10.27 -4.26 -11.60
C THR A 207 -10.33 -3.53 -10.27
N ILE A 208 -9.24 -3.56 -9.51
CA ILE A 208 -9.12 -2.83 -8.24
C ILE A 208 -9.18 -1.33 -8.50
N THR A 209 -8.62 -0.87 -9.62
CA THR A 209 -8.73 0.52 -10.09
C THR A 209 -10.18 0.99 -10.20
N ARG A 210 -11.10 0.15 -10.71
CA ARG A 210 -12.52 0.52 -10.83
C ARG A 210 -13.16 0.59 -9.45
N ALA A 211 -12.95 -0.42 -8.60
CA ALA A 211 -13.47 -0.45 -7.24
C ALA A 211 -13.01 0.77 -6.44
N TYR A 212 -11.72 1.08 -6.50
CA TYR A 212 -11.14 2.23 -5.84
C TYR A 212 -11.67 3.56 -6.40
N ARG A 213 -11.92 3.66 -7.71
CA ARG A 213 -12.56 4.84 -8.29
C ARG A 213 -14.01 5.02 -7.82
N MET A 214 -14.74 3.94 -7.58
CA MET A 214 -16.09 4.00 -6.99
C MET A 214 -16.01 4.54 -5.57
N LEU A 215 -15.12 4.01 -4.73
CA LEU A 215 -14.88 4.52 -3.38
C LEU A 215 -14.50 6.01 -3.38
N LYS A 216 -13.61 6.44 -4.28
CA LYS A 216 -13.21 7.85 -4.40
C LYS A 216 -14.36 8.81 -4.74
N ARG A 217 -15.46 8.28 -5.29
CA ARG A 217 -16.65 9.04 -5.72
C ARG A 217 -17.84 8.84 -4.78
N ASP A 218 -17.71 7.97 -3.78
CA ASP A 218 -18.73 7.78 -2.76
C ASP A 218 -18.80 9.03 -1.87
N GLU A 219 -19.88 9.79 -2.00
CA GLU A 219 -20.08 11.05 -1.27
C GLU A 219 -20.23 10.80 0.23
N GLU A 220 -20.94 9.73 0.62
CA GLU A 220 -21.15 9.38 2.04
C GLU A 220 -19.82 9.04 2.69
N TYR A 221 -18.98 8.23 2.01
CA TYR A 221 -17.66 7.90 2.50
C TYR A 221 -16.76 9.15 2.59
N ARG A 222 -16.81 10.05 1.61
CA ARG A 222 -16.00 11.29 1.64
C ARG A 222 -16.41 12.23 2.77
N VAL A 223 -17.71 12.42 2.99
CA VAL A 223 -18.24 13.20 4.12
C VAL A 223 -17.78 12.58 5.44
N PHE A 224 -17.88 11.26 5.57
CA PHE A 224 -17.37 10.55 6.75
C PHE A 224 -15.88 10.82 7.00
N LEU A 225 -15.03 10.79 5.96
CA LEU A 225 -13.61 11.11 6.11
C LEU A 225 -13.40 12.55 6.59
N GLU A 226 -14.14 13.51 6.03
CA GLU A 226 -14.04 14.93 6.36
C GLU A 226 -14.48 15.22 7.80
N GLU A 227 -15.67 14.74 8.20
CA GLU A 227 -16.23 14.93 9.55
C GLU A 227 -15.32 14.35 10.64
N ASN A 228 -14.55 13.31 10.31
CA ASN A 228 -13.62 12.66 11.24
C ASN A 228 -12.17 13.11 11.08
N ASN A 229 -11.90 14.17 10.29
CA ASN A 229 -10.57 14.71 10.03
C ASN A 229 -9.56 13.67 9.52
N ILE A 230 -10.04 12.69 8.74
CA ILE A 230 -9.20 11.65 8.15
C ILE A 230 -8.59 12.20 6.85
N ARG A 231 -7.26 12.28 6.82
CA ARG A 231 -6.50 12.94 5.75
C ARG A 231 -6.66 12.21 4.40
N ILE A 232 -6.88 12.95 3.33
CA ILE A 232 -6.63 12.46 1.95
C ILE A 232 -5.24 12.96 1.53
N ILE A 233 -4.38 12.08 1.03
CA ILE A 233 -3.02 12.45 0.61
C ILE A 233 -3.09 12.91 -0.85
N ARG A 234 -2.60 14.14 -1.09
CA ARG A 234 -2.60 14.83 -2.38
C ARG A 234 -1.22 15.34 -2.70
#